data_AF-A0A958K113-F1
#
_entry.id   AF-A0A958K113-F1
#
_cell.length_a   1.000
_cell.length_b   1.000
_cell.length_c   1.000
_cell.angle_alpha   90.00
_cell.angle_beta   90.00
_cell.angle_gamma   90.00
#
_symmetry.space_group_name_H-M   'P 1'
#
loop_
_entity.id
_entity.type
_entity.pdbx_description
1 polymer ?
#
loop_
_entity_poly.entity_id
_entity_poly.type
_entity_poly.pdbx_seq_one_letter_code
_entity_poly.pdbx_strand_id
1 'polypeptide(L)' 'MFNAIEVLASGLSAARMRVNTLASNIANAETTRTPEGGPYKRRDVVQVATTIQSQFG' A
#
# COMPACT_ATOMS: atom_id res chain seq x y z
N MET A 1 24.50 7.30 -5.41
CA MET A 1 24.20 5.97 -6.02
C MET A 1 23.16 5.21 -5.19
N PHE A 2 23.30 5.09 -3.86
CA PHE A 2 22.35 4.38 -2.98
C PHE A 2 20.91 4.93 -3.00
N ASN A 3 20.72 6.26 -3.05
CA ASN A 3 19.39 6.89 -3.00
C ASN A 3 18.44 6.45 -4.13
N ALA A 4 18.94 6.17 -5.34
CA ALA A 4 18.10 5.76 -6.45
C ALA A 4 17.53 4.34 -6.24
N ILE A 5 18.35 3.43 -5.71
CA ILE A 5 17.93 2.06 -5.40
C ILE A 5 16.90 2.07 -4.26
N GLU A 6 17.09 2.90 -3.24
CA GLU A 6 16.14 3.06 -2.14
C GLU A 6 14.79 3.62 -2.63
N VAL A 7 14.80 4.61 -3.52
CA VAL A 7 13.57 5.13 -4.15
C VAL A 7 12.86 4.02 -4.93
N LEU A 8 13.57 3.26 -5.75
CA LEU A 8 12.99 2.13 -6.51
C LEU A 8 12.42 1.04 -5.58
N ALA A 9 13.15 0.67 -4.53
CA ALA A 9 12.72 -0.30 -3.54
C ALA A 9 11.45 0.17 -2.81
N SER A 10 11.39 1.44 -2.42
CA SER A 10 10.21 2.03 -1.76
C SER A 10 8.99 2.03 -2.70
N GLY A 11 9.18 2.36 -3.99
CA GLY A 11 8.14 2.31 -5.00
C GLY A 11 7.61 0.89 -5.25
N LEU A 12 8.52 -0.10 -5.34
CA LEU A 12 8.14 -1.51 -5.52
C LEU A 12 7.37 -2.04 -4.30
N SER A 13 7.80 -1.68 -3.09
CA SER A 13 7.09 -2.04 -1.86
C SER A 13 5.67 -1.45 -1.84
N ALA A 14 5.54 -0.18 -2.21
CA ALA A 14 4.24 0.48 -2.28
C ALA A 14 3.32 -0.14 -3.36
N ALA A 15 3.87 -0.55 -4.51
CA ALA A 15 3.14 -1.27 -5.55
C ALA A 15 2.68 -2.66 -5.08
N ARG A 16 3.56 -3.42 -4.40
CA ARG A 16 3.21 -4.71 -3.79
C ARG A 16 2.06 -4.57 -2.78
N MET A 17 2.13 -3.56 -1.92
CA MET A 17 1.06 -3.29 -0.96
C MET A 17 -0.28 -3.04 -1.67
N ARG A 18 -0.29 -2.24 -2.74
CA ARG A 18 -1.49 -1.98 -3.54
C ARG A 18 -2.08 -3.25 -4.15
N VAL A 19 -1.25 -4.12 -4.73
CA VAL A 19 -1.71 -5.40 -5.29
C VAL A 19 -2.32 -6.29 -4.20
N ASN A 20 -1.67 -6.38 -3.04
CA ASN A 20 -2.18 -7.18 -1.91
C ASN A 20 -3.53 -6.66 -1.41
N THR A 21 -3.70 -5.32 -1.31
CA THR A 21 -4.98 -4.72 -0.92
C THR A 21 -6.08 -5.01 -1.95
N LEU A 22 -5.78 -4.90 -3.24
CA LEU A 22 -6.73 -5.25 -4.31
C LEU A 22 -7.12 -6.72 -4.25
N ALA A 23 -6.15 -7.63 -4.07
CA ALA A 23 -6.42 -9.06 -3.92
C ALA A 23 -7.32 -9.34 -2.71
N SER A 24 -7.06 -8.69 -1.57
CA SER A 24 -7.90 -8.81 -0.38
C SER A 24 -9.32 -8.31 -0.63
N ASN A 25 -9.48 -7.18 -1.34
CA ASN A 25 -10.80 -6.66 -1.69
C ASN A 25 -11.58 -7.64 -2.56
N ILE A 26 -10.94 -8.22 -3.58
CA ILE A 26 -11.57 -9.20 -4.48
C ILE A 26 -11.98 -10.45 -3.68
N ALA A 27 -11.08 -10.97 -2.85
CA ALA A 27 -11.35 -12.16 -2.05
C ALA A 27 -12.51 -11.98 -1.06
N ASN A 28 -12.74 -10.76 -0.58
CA ASN A 28 -13.77 -10.45 0.43
C ASN A 28 -14.98 -9.70 -0.13
N ALA A 29 -15.08 -9.49 -1.45
CA ALA A 29 -16.11 -8.64 -2.07
C ALA A 29 -17.54 -9.08 -1.72
N GLU A 30 -17.77 -10.39 -1.61
CA GLU A 30 -19.07 -11.00 -1.31
C GLU A 30 -19.26 -11.31 0.19
N THR A 31 -18.33 -10.89 1.05
CA THR A 31 -18.42 -11.17 2.49
C THR A 31 -19.44 -10.23 3.12
N THR A 32 -20.58 -10.78 3.55
CA THR A 32 -21.67 -10.03 4.20
C THR A 32 -21.63 -10.06 5.73
N ARG A 33 -20.72 -10.85 6.30
CA ARG A 33 -20.58 -11.02 7.75
C ARG A 33 -19.10 -10.99 8.14
N THR A 34 -18.63 -9.85 8.65
CA THR A 34 -17.30 -9.72 9.23
C THR A 34 -17.34 -9.87 10.77
N PRO A 35 -16.19 -10.12 11.42
CA PRO A 35 -16.10 -10.16 12.89
C PRO A 35 -16.54 -8.84 13.55
N GLU A 36 -16.35 -7.70 12.87
CA GLU A 36 -16.78 -6.38 13.33
C GLU A 36 -18.27 -6.11 13.07
N GLY A 37 -18.94 -7.00 12.34
CA GLY A 37 -20.34 -6.90 11.97
C GLY A 37 -20.57 -6.21 10.61
N GLY A 38 -21.50 -6.79 9.83
CA GLY A 38 -21.92 -6.27 8.53
C GLY A 38 -21.04 -6.71 7.35
N PRO A 39 -21.30 -6.16 6.15
CA PRO A 39 -20.56 -6.50 4.94
C PRO A 39 -19.16 -5.90 4.92
N TYR A 40 -18.27 -6.55 4.18
CA TYR A 40 -16.89 -6.12 3.97
C TYR A 40 -16.83 -4.72 3.36
N LYS A 41 -15.91 -3.91 3.86
CA LYS A 41 -15.63 -2.57 3.34
C LYS A 41 -14.32 -2.60 2.57
N ARG A 42 -14.39 -2.20 1.29
CA ARG A 42 -13.22 -2.08 0.42
C ARG A 42 -12.16 -1.19 1.05
N ARG A 43 -10.91 -1.62 0.96
CA ARG A 43 -9.73 -0.87 1.41
C ARG A 43 -8.99 -0.28 0.23
N ASP A 44 -8.48 0.94 0.38
CA ASP A 44 -7.66 1.61 -0.62
C ASP A 44 -6.32 2.04 0.01
N VAL A 45 -5.26 2.02 -0.79
CA VAL A 45 -3.91 2.41 -0.34
C VAL A 45 -3.67 3.88 -0.67
N VAL A 46 -3.29 4.65 0.35
CA VAL A 46 -2.85 6.05 0.20
C VAL A 46 -1.33 6.11 0.22
N GLN A 47 -0.73 6.72 -0.80
CA GLN A 47 0.70 6.96 -0.88
C GLN A 47 0.97 8.44 -0.61
N VAL A 48 2.02 8.73 0.16
CA VAL A 48 2.47 10.08 0.45
C VAL A 48 3.96 10.16 0.13
N ALA A 49 4.37 11.24 -0.51
CA ALA A 49 5.78 11.49 -0.78
C ALA A 49 6.47 11.90 0.52
N THR A 50 7.63 11.30 0.80
CA THR A 50 8.53 11.77 1.85
C THR A 50 9.65 12.59 1.22
N THR A 51 10.04 13.69 1.86
CA THR A 51 11.16 14.51 1.40
C THR A 51 12.47 13.78 1.70
N ILE A 52 13.26 13.49 0.67
CA ILE A 52 14.64 13.03 0.84
C ILE A 52 15.46 14.24 1.30
N GLN A 53 15.81 14.32 2.59
CA GLN A 53 16.74 15.34 3.07
C GLN A 53 18.11 15.09 2.42
N SER A 54 18.54 15.99 1.53
CA SER A 54 19.88 15.91 0.96
C SER A 54 20.88 16.49 1.95
N GLN A 55 21.68 15.61 2.56
CA GLN A 55 22.80 16.01 3.41
C GLN A 55 24.01 16.26 2.52
N PHE A 56 23.96 17.31 1.70
CA PHE A 56 25.14 17.86 1.04
C PHE A 56 25.48 19.17 1.75
N GLY A 57 26.40 19.07 2.71
CA GLY A 57 27.16 20.19 3.25
C GLY A 57 28.51 20.30 2.57
#